data_AF-K9E7I4-F1
#
_entry.id   AF-K9E7I4-F1
#
_cell.length_a   1.000
_cell.length_b   1.000
_cell.length_c   1.000
_cell.angle_alpha   90.00
_cell.angle_beta   90.00
_cell.angle_gamma   90.00
#
_symmetry.space_group_name_H-M   'P 1'
#
loop_
_entity.id
_entity.type
_entity.pdbx_description
1 polymer ?
#
loop_
_entity_poly.entity_id
_entity_poly.type
_entity_poly.pdbx_seq_one_letter_code
_entity_poly.pdbx_strand_id
1 'polypeptide(L)'
;MLSIGDRLKKYREEHGVYKTDMARLLEANYHTYCKWEDDYNIPGANKLFNTAVTLGWSLDEIEPWLDLPEKPDVLRQILIRALEKGLNRTQIARLADVNPSNFLAWCREDKPVTEPGLAKLEALADSPEWDLDYEWVTYGELVGPKTRSREKVGSALPRRGVGGVINYKLIQQLEAEYGQLTYVADDEPRLQTIREELRPGLCG
;
A
#
# COMPACT_ATOMS: atom_id res chain seq x y z
N MET A 1 -12.79 -13.33 -16.21
CA MET A 1 -12.31 -12.08 -15.59
C MET A 1 -11.42 -11.40 -16.62
N LEU A 2 -11.54 -10.09 -16.85
CA LEU A 2 -10.56 -9.36 -17.67
C LEU A 2 -9.19 -9.45 -17.00
N SER A 3 -8.10 -9.42 -17.74
CA SER A 3 -6.78 -9.28 -17.14
C SER A 3 -6.59 -7.87 -16.54
N ILE A 4 -5.55 -7.68 -15.73
CA ILE A 4 -5.20 -6.34 -15.25
C ILE A 4 -4.85 -5.39 -16.41
N GLY A 5 -4.17 -5.90 -17.45
CA GLY A 5 -3.79 -5.13 -18.62
C GLY A 5 -5.00 -4.66 -19.43
N ASP A 6 -5.95 -5.56 -19.70
CA ASP A 6 -7.21 -5.22 -20.35
C ASP A 6 -7.98 -4.15 -19.57
N ARG A 7 -7.97 -4.23 -18.24
CA ARG A 7 -8.66 -3.29 -17.38
C ARG A 7 -8.02 -1.90 -17.38
N LEU A 8 -6.69 -1.85 -17.29
CA LEU A 8 -5.92 -0.61 -17.41
C LEU A 8 -6.15 0.05 -18.77
N LYS A 9 -6.10 -0.75 -19.84
CA LYS A 9 -6.36 -0.30 -21.21
C LYS A 9 -7.76 0.28 -21.34
N LYS A 10 -8.78 -0.45 -20.88
CA LYS A 10 -10.18 -0.02 -20.93
C LYS A 10 -10.38 1.29 -20.20
N TYR A 11 -9.90 1.41 -18.95
CA TYR A 11 -10.00 2.65 -18.18
C TYR A 11 -9.34 3.81 -18.92
N ARG A 12 -8.12 3.59 -19.45
CA ARG A 12 -7.37 4.60 -20.19
C ARG A 12 -8.14 5.10 -21.41
N GLU A 13 -8.72 4.18 -22.19
CA GLU A 13 -9.48 4.49 -23.41
C GLU A 13 -10.81 5.21 -23.09
N GLU A 14 -11.53 4.78 -22.06
CA GLU A 14 -12.77 5.42 -21.60
C GLU A 14 -12.56 6.87 -21.14
N HIS A 15 -11.39 7.18 -20.57
CA HIS A 15 -11.05 8.52 -20.09
C HIS A 15 -10.21 9.33 -21.07
N GLY A 16 -9.91 8.81 -22.27
CA GLY A 16 -9.13 9.51 -23.29
C GLY A 16 -7.69 9.83 -22.86
N VAL A 17 -7.09 9.02 -21.99
CA VAL A 17 -5.75 9.24 -21.43
C VAL A 17 -4.70 8.56 -22.32
N TYR A 18 -3.53 9.18 -22.51
CA TYR A 18 -2.42 8.54 -23.22
C TYR A 18 -1.63 7.59 -22.31
N LYS A 19 -1.00 6.55 -22.89
CA LYS A 19 -0.15 5.60 -22.13
C LYS A 19 0.93 6.30 -21.29
N THR A 20 1.50 7.39 -21.80
CA THR A 20 2.52 8.19 -21.10
C THR A 20 1.98 8.91 -19.86
N ASP A 21 0.76 9.45 -19.96
CA ASP A 21 0.13 10.16 -18.84
C ASP A 21 -0.38 9.19 -17.80
N MET A 22 -0.91 8.03 -18.23
CA MET A 22 -1.27 6.95 -17.31
C MET A 22 -0.04 6.41 -16.56
N ALA A 23 1.09 6.19 -17.25
CA ALA A 23 2.33 5.78 -16.60
C ALA A 23 2.78 6.80 -15.53
N ARG A 24 2.69 8.10 -15.83
CA ARG A 24 2.99 9.17 -14.87
C ARG A 24 2.03 9.16 -13.68
N LEU A 25 0.73 9.01 -13.95
CA LEU A 25 -0.33 8.95 -12.94
C LEU A 25 -0.10 7.80 -11.95
N LEU A 26 0.31 6.63 -12.44
CA LEU A 26 0.58 5.44 -11.64
C LEU A 26 2.00 5.37 -11.07
N GLU A 27 2.78 6.44 -11.20
CA GLU A 27 4.20 6.50 -10.81
C GLU A 27 5.01 5.29 -11.34
N ALA A 28 4.75 4.92 -12.59
CA ALA A 28 5.44 3.85 -13.30
C ALA A 28 6.28 4.45 -14.43
N ASN A 29 7.40 3.82 -14.76
CA ASN A 29 8.07 4.19 -16.01
C ASN A 29 7.19 3.75 -17.19
N TYR A 30 7.31 4.45 -18.32
CA TYR A 30 6.50 4.19 -19.52
C TYR A 30 6.56 2.73 -19.99
N HIS A 31 7.76 2.14 -20.07
CA HIS A 31 7.94 0.77 -20.54
C HIS A 31 7.34 -0.27 -19.59
N THR A 32 7.39 -0.02 -18.28
CA THR A 32 6.79 -0.85 -17.23
C THR A 32 5.28 -0.79 -17.34
N TYR A 33 4.71 0.40 -17.48
CA TYR A 33 3.28 0.56 -17.73
C TYR A 33 2.83 -0.15 -19.01
N CYS A 34 3.56 -0.01 -20.13
CA CYS A 34 3.22 -0.75 -21.36
C CYS A 34 3.24 -2.26 -21.13
N LYS A 35 4.24 -2.80 -20.42
CA LYS A 35 4.27 -4.22 -20.05
C LYS A 35 3.09 -4.65 -19.18
N TRP A 36 2.59 -3.76 -18.32
CA TRP A 36 1.39 -4.03 -17.52
C TRP A 36 0.13 -4.03 -18.39
N GLU A 37 -0.05 -3.01 -19.24
CA GLU A 37 -1.21 -2.90 -20.13
C GLU A 37 -1.26 -4.02 -21.18
N ASP A 38 -0.09 -4.44 -21.70
CA ASP A 38 0.01 -5.50 -22.70
C ASP A 38 0.07 -6.91 -22.05
N ASP A 39 -0.22 -7.03 -20.75
CA ASP A 39 -0.18 -8.27 -19.95
C ASP A 39 1.15 -9.05 -19.99
N TYR A 40 2.24 -8.39 -20.38
CA TYR A 40 3.57 -8.99 -20.39
C TYR A 40 4.12 -9.18 -18.96
N ASN A 41 3.68 -8.35 -18.01
CA ASN A 41 4.09 -8.45 -16.61
C ASN A 41 2.97 -7.95 -15.70
N ILE A 42 2.70 -8.65 -14.60
CA ILE A 42 1.74 -8.21 -13.59
C ILE A 42 2.44 -7.22 -12.63
N PRO A 43 1.82 -6.08 -12.27
CA PRO A 43 2.39 -5.20 -11.26
C PRO A 43 2.48 -5.93 -9.91
N GLY A 44 3.55 -5.72 -9.14
CA GLY A 44 3.63 -6.29 -7.78
C GLY A 44 2.57 -5.68 -6.86
N ALA A 45 2.24 -6.36 -5.76
CA ALA A 45 1.15 -5.99 -4.84
C ALA A 45 1.11 -4.50 -4.46
N ASN A 46 2.25 -3.90 -4.06
CA ASN A 46 2.30 -2.46 -3.72
C ASN A 46 1.91 -1.56 -4.91
N LYS A 47 2.33 -1.93 -6.12
CA LYS A 47 1.98 -1.16 -7.33
C LYS A 47 0.52 -1.37 -7.72
N LEU A 48 -0.01 -2.60 -7.61
CA LEU A 48 -1.44 -2.87 -7.80
C LEU A 48 -2.32 -2.09 -6.83
N PHE A 49 -1.97 -2.08 -5.54
CA PHE A 49 -2.70 -1.31 -4.53
C PHE A 49 -2.69 0.19 -4.84
N ASN A 50 -1.51 0.75 -5.14
CA ASN A 50 -1.41 2.16 -5.54
C ASN A 50 -2.24 2.45 -6.79
N THR A 51 -2.26 1.53 -7.77
CA THR A 51 -3.10 1.63 -8.95
C THR A 51 -4.58 1.67 -8.59
N ALA A 52 -5.06 0.77 -7.73
CA ALA A 52 -6.44 0.76 -7.29
C ALA A 52 -6.82 2.08 -6.60
N VAL A 53 -6.02 2.53 -5.64
CA VAL A 53 -6.28 3.80 -4.94
C VAL A 53 -6.29 4.99 -5.90
N THR A 54 -5.35 5.03 -6.86
CA THR A 54 -5.22 6.14 -7.82
C THR A 54 -6.39 6.17 -8.81
N LEU A 55 -6.86 5.00 -9.25
CA LEU A 55 -7.94 4.87 -10.23
C LEU A 55 -9.33 4.74 -9.58
N GLY A 56 -9.40 4.74 -8.24
CA GLY A 56 -10.64 4.56 -7.49
C GLY A 56 -11.24 3.15 -7.63
N TRP A 57 -10.41 2.13 -7.89
CA TRP A 57 -10.86 0.74 -7.88
C TRP A 57 -10.92 0.23 -6.44
N SER A 58 -11.93 -0.58 -6.16
CA SER A 58 -12.05 -1.30 -4.88
C SER A 58 -10.98 -2.39 -4.76
N LEU A 59 -10.74 -2.87 -3.54
CA LEU A 59 -9.78 -3.93 -3.30
C LEU A 59 -10.22 -5.25 -3.94
N ASP A 60 -11.52 -5.58 -3.86
CA ASP A 60 -12.11 -6.77 -4.48
C ASP A 60 -11.86 -6.81 -5.98
N GLU A 61 -11.80 -5.63 -6.61
CA GLU A 61 -11.50 -5.53 -8.03
C GLU A 61 -10.08 -5.95 -8.35
N ILE A 62 -9.09 -5.67 -7.48
CA ILE A 62 -7.68 -6.00 -7.74
C ILE A 62 -7.17 -7.26 -7.05
N GLU A 63 -7.94 -7.78 -6.10
CA GLU A 63 -7.59 -8.94 -5.27
C GLU A 63 -7.09 -10.14 -6.10
N PRO A 64 -7.71 -10.51 -7.24
CA PRO A 64 -7.26 -11.68 -7.99
C PRO A 64 -5.86 -11.53 -8.60
N TRP A 65 -5.26 -10.34 -8.58
CA TRP A 65 -3.88 -10.10 -9.01
C TRP A 65 -2.92 -9.80 -7.86
N LEU A 66 -3.40 -9.64 -6.63
CA LEU A 66 -2.54 -9.31 -5.49
C LEU A 66 -1.63 -10.48 -5.07
N ASP A 67 -1.76 -11.66 -5.68
CA ASP A 67 -1.02 -12.89 -5.35
C ASP A 67 -1.07 -13.11 -3.82
N LEU A 68 -2.26 -12.91 -3.26
CA LEU A 68 -2.51 -13.16 -1.85
C LEU A 68 -2.60 -14.67 -1.70
N PRO A 69 -1.88 -15.24 -0.72
CA PRO A 69 -1.90 -16.69 -0.56
C PRO A 69 -3.31 -17.16 -0.20
N GLU A 70 -3.71 -18.36 -0.63
CA GLU A 70 -4.97 -19.06 -0.24
C GLU A 70 -5.01 -19.44 1.27
N LYS A 71 -4.01 -18.98 2.01
CA LYS A 71 -3.72 -19.24 3.41
C LYS A 71 -4.64 -18.45 4.35
N PRO A 72 -4.50 -18.64 5.69
CA PRO A 72 -5.49 -18.16 6.66
C PRO A 72 -5.88 -16.70 6.43
N ASP A 73 -7.18 -16.41 6.53
CA ASP A 73 -7.76 -15.08 6.30
C ASP A 73 -7.00 -13.97 7.02
N VAL A 74 -6.47 -14.26 8.21
CA VAL A 74 -5.66 -13.31 8.98
C VAL A 74 -4.39 -12.87 8.25
N LEU A 75 -3.68 -13.76 7.55
CA LEU A 75 -2.48 -13.40 6.80
C LEU A 75 -2.85 -12.48 5.63
N ARG A 76 -3.98 -12.77 4.99
CA ARG A 76 -4.54 -11.94 3.92
C ARG A 76 -4.93 -10.55 4.44
N GLN A 77 -5.66 -10.48 5.55
CA GLN A 77 -6.04 -9.22 6.21
C GLN A 77 -4.82 -8.38 6.59
N ILE A 78 -3.77 -9.02 7.13
CA ILE A 78 -2.51 -8.36 7.47
C ILE A 78 -1.83 -7.77 6.24
N LEU A 79 -1.79 -8.50 5.13
CA LEU A 79 -1.18 -7.99 3.89
C LEU A 79 -1.96 -6.81 3.32
N ILE A 80 -3.29 -6.85 3.37
CA ILE A 80 -4.15 -5.75 2.95
C ILE A 80 -3.92 -4.50 3.82
N ARG A 81 -4.02 -4.65 5.14
CA ARG A 81 -3.80 -3.54 6.08
C ARG A 81 -2.37 -2.99 6.01
N ALA A 82 -1.38 -3.85 5.74
CA ALA A 82 -0.01 -3.44 5.49
C ALA A 82 0.12 -2.58 4.23
N LEU A 83 -0.57 -2.94 3.14
CA LEU A 83 -0.58 -2.14 1.91
C LEU A 83 -1.19 -0.75 2.16
N GLU A 84 -2.30 -0.68 2.89
CA GLU A 84 -2.94 0.59 3.30
C GLU A 84 -2.00 1.48 4.13
N LYS A 85 -1.21 0.86 5.01
CA LYS A 85 -0.22 1.54 5.86
C LYS A 85 1.14 1.75 5.18
N GLY A 86 1.31 1.31 3.93
CA GLY A 86 2.57 1.42 3.20
C GLY A 86 3.71 0.57 3.77
N LEU A 87 3.40 -0.49 4.50
CA LEU A 87 4.38 -1.35 5.15
C LEU A 87 4.91 -2.41 4.20
N ASN A 88 6.22 -2.67 4.29
CA ASN A 88 6.83 -3.79 3.59
C ASN A 88 6.80 -5.07 4.44
N ARG A 89 6.99 -6.23 3.78
CA ARG A 89 6.94 -7.56 4.43
C ARG A 89 7.88 -7.72 5.63
N THR A 90 9.03 -7.04 5.63
CA THR A 90 9.98 -7.08 6.74
C THR A 90 9.45 -6.32 7.96
N GLN A 91 8.79 -5.17 7.74
CA GLN A 91 8.13 -4.41 8.81
C GLN A 91 6.98 -5.21 9.42
N ILE A 92 6.15 -5.84 8.59
CA ILE A 92 5.05 -6.71 9.06
C ILE A 92 5.60 -7.85 9.90
N ALA A 93 6.61 -8.55 9.41
CA ALA A 93 7.21 -9.66 10.13
C ALA A 93 7.73 -9.25 11.52
N ARG A 94 8.32 -8.05 11.63
CA ARG A 94 8.75 -7.49 12.91
C ARG A 94 7.59 -7.13 13.82
N LEU A 95 6.55 -6.48 13.29
CA LEU A 95 5.35 -6.14 14.04
C LEU A 95 4.65 -7.38 14.61
N ALA A 96 4.61 -8.46 13.83
CA ALA A 96 4.08 -9.74 14.28
C ALA A 96 5.08 -10.55 15.14
N ASP A 97 6.28 -10.04 15.43
CA ASP A 97 7.33 -10.79 16.13
C ASP A 97 7.63 -12.17 15.49
N VAL A 98 7.68 -12.22 14.16
CA VAL A 98 8.02 -13.42 13.39
C VAL A 98 9.30 -13.20 12.58
N ASN A 99 10.01 -14.30 12.31
CA ASN A 99 11.20 -14.22 11.47
C ASN A 99 10.81 -13.77 10.04
N PRO A 100 11.44 -12.73 9.46
CA PRO A 100 11.09 -12.23 8.12
C PRO A 100 11.17 -13.28 7.01
N SER A 101 12.11 -14.23 7.10
CA SER A 101 12.23 -15.32 6.13
C SER A 101 11.07 -16.31 6.23
N ASN A 102 10.59 -16.59 7.45
CA ASN A 102 9.40 -17.42 7.65
C ASN A 102 8.15 -16.73 7.14
N PHE A 103 7.95 -15.44 7.48
CA PHE A 103 6.83 -14.65 6.99
C PHE A 103 6.80 -14.59 5.45
N LEU A 104 7.95 -14.37 4.80
CA LEU A 104 8.04 -14.40 3.35
C LEU A 104 7.65 -15.78 2.76
N ALA A 105 8.12 -16.87 3.36
CA ALA A 105 7.77 -18.22 2.94
C ALA A 105 6.28 -18.53 3.15
N TRP A 106 5.65 -17.92 4.16
CA TRP A 106 4.21 -18.03 4.35
C TRP A 106 3.45 -17.31 3.24
N CYS A 107 3.83 -16.06 2.93
CA CYS A 107 3.20 -15.26 1.87
C CYS A 107 3.33 -15.89 0.48
N ARG A 108 4.40 -16.64 0.21
CA ARG A 108 4.66 -17.29 -1.09
C ARG A 108 4.11 -18.70 -1.22
N GLU A 109 3.38 -19.15 -0.21
CA GLU A 109 2.92 -20.53 -0.13
C GLU A 109 3.99 -21.61 0.10
N ASP A 110 5.29 -21.28 -0.01
CA ASP A 110 6.44 -22.18 0.22
C ASP A 110 6.38 -23.03 1.51
N LYS A 111 5.81 -22.49 2.60
CA LYS A 111 5.66 -23.20 3.88
C LYS A 111 4.32 -22.90 4.56
N PRO A 112 3.63 -23.87 5.17
CA PRO A 112 2.43 -23.57 5.96
C PRO A 112 2.75 -22.64 7.14
N VAL A 113 1.77 -21.84 7.55
CA VAL A 113 1.85 -21.04 8.78
C VAL A 113 1.77 -21.99 9.96
N THR A 114 2.70 -21.92 10.90
CA THR A 114 2.68 -22.75 12.10
C THR A 114 1.68 -22.18 13.11
N GLU A 115 1.15 -22.99 14.04
CA GLU A 115 0.23 -22.49 15.08
C GLU A 115 0.80 -21.29 15.88
N PRO A 116 2.09 -21.30 16.34
CA PRO A 116 2.65 -20.12 17.00
C PRO A 116 2.79 -18.91 16.08
N GLY A 117 3.02 -19.14 14.78
CA GLY A 117 3.07 -18.07 13.79
C GLY A 117 1.68 -17.48 13.55
N LEU A 118 0.65 -18.32 13.51
CA LEU A 118 -0.74 -17.90 13.33
C LEU A 118 -1.21 -17.05 14.51
N ALA A 119 -0.99 -17.51 15.75
CA ALA A 119 -1.36 -16.75 16.95
C ALA A 119 -0.72 -15.35 17.01
N LYS A 120 0.53 -15.24 16.54
CA LYS A 120 1.24 -13.95 16.43
C LYS A 120 0.65 -13.03 15.35
N LEU A 121 0.23 -13.60 14.23
CA LEU A 121 -0.46 -12.85 13.18
C LEU A 121 -1.84 -12.39 13.65
N GLU A 122 -2.62 -13.24 14.30
CA GLU A 122 -3.91 -12.89 14.90
C GLU A 122 -3.78 -11.75 15.91
N ALA A 123 -2.80 -11.85 16.82
CA ALA A 123 -2.51 -10.77 17.76
C ALA A 123 -2.16 -9.45 17.06
N LEU A 124 -1.45 -9.48 15.94
CA LEU A 124 -1.17 -8.28 15.14
C LEU A 124 -2.42 -7.75 14.44
N ALA A 125 -3.26 -8.62 13.89
CA ALA A 125 -4.49 -8.25 13.20
C ALA A 125 -5.46 -7.54 14.14
N ASP A 126 -5.58 -8.03 15.37
CA ASP A 126 -6.42 -7.45 16.43
C ASP A 126 -5.82 -6.18 17.04
N SER A 127 -4.55 -5.86 16.77
CA SER A 127 -3.94 -4.63 17.27
C SER A 127 -4.61 -3.39 16.65
N PRO A 128 -5.16 -2.47 17.46
CA PRO A 128 -5.77 -1.24 16.96
C PRO A 128 -4.71 -0.31 16.33
N GLU A 129 -3.50 -0.33 16.88
CA GLU A 129 -2.38 0.50 16.44
C GLU A 129 -1.33 -0.38 15.76
N TRP A 130 -1.07 -0.07 14.49
CA TRP A 130 0.11 -0.54 13.77
C TRP A 130 1.14 0.60 13.75
N ASP A 131 1.29 1.26 14.90
CA ASP A 131 2.13 2.44 15.02
C ASP A 131 3.59 2.02 14.98
N LEU A 132 4.18 2.21 13.81
CA LEU A 132 5.62 2.28 13.68
C LEU A 132 6.04 3.70 14.08
N ASP A 133 6.25 3.92 15.37
CA ASP A 133 7.08 5.02 15.90
C ASP A 133 8.57 4.82 15.54
N TYR A 134 8.84 4.28 14.35
CA TYR A 134 10.20 4.04 13.90
C TYR A 134 10.72 5.31 13.23
N GLU A 135 11.62 6.00 13.94
CA GLU A 135 12.71 6.68 13.28
C GLU A 135 13.28 5.73 12.21
N TRP A 136 13.32 6.19 10.96
CA TRP A 136 13.69 5.40 9.81
C TRP A 136 15.08 4.77 9.99
N VAL A 137 15.14 3.54 10.52
CA VAL A 137 16.39 2.79 10.59
C VAL A 137 16.77 2.46 9.16
N THR A 138 17.78 3.14 8.64
CA THR A 138 18.24 2.91 7.28
C THR A 138 18.74 1.47 7.19
N TYR A 139 18.56 0.82 6.03
CA TYR A 139 18.99 -0.57 5.85
C TYR A 139 20.46 -0.80 6.26
N GLY A 140 21.31 0.23 6.17
CA GLY A 140 22.72 0.22 6.60
C GLY A 140 22.96 0.13 8.11
N GLU A 141 21.98 0.44 8.96
CA GLU A 141 22.08 0.27 10.42
C GLU A 141 21.65 -1.15 10.86
N LEU A 142 20.83 -1.82 10.05
CA LEU A 142 20.34 -3.18 10.31
C LEU A 142 21.34 -4.27 9.93
N VAL A 143 22.12 -4.05 8.88
CA VAL A 143 23.27 -4.89 8.54
C VAL A 143 24.49 -4.21 9.12
N GLY A 144 24.91 -4.64 10.31
CA GLY A 144 26.10 -4.13 11.00
C GLY A 144 27.33 -4.03 10.08
N PRO A 145 28.37 -3.27 10.48
CA PRO A 145 29.40 -2.72 9.61
C PRO A 145 30.26 -3.79 8.92
N LYS A 146 29.75 -4.39 7.85
CA LYS A 146 30.45 -5.37 7.02
C LYS A 146 29.98 -5.25 5.58
N THR A 147 30.27 -4.13 4.93
CA THR A 147 30.64 -4.06 3.50
C THR A 147 31.01 -2.62 3.13
N ARG A 148 32.28 -2.24 3.36
CA ARG A 148 32.88 -1.11 2.64
C ARG A 148 33.05 -1.53 1.19
N SER A 149 32.25 -0.97 0.27
CA SER A 149 32.52 -1.03 -1.17
C SER A 149 31.86 0.15 -1.89
N ARG A 150 32.70 1.16 -2.15
CA ARG A 150 32.56 2.29 -3.09
C ARG A 150 31.34 3.22 -2.92
N GLU A 151 31.51 4.18 -2.02
CA GLU A 151 30.86 5.49 -2.12
C GLU A 151 31.29 6.23 -3.40
N LYS A 152 30.35 6.42 -4.33
CA LYS A 152 30.26 7.68 -5.06
C LYS A 152 29.34 8.58 -4.22
N VAL A 153 29.93 9.47 -3.44
CA VAL A 153 29.22 10.56 -2.74
C VAL A 153 28.76 11.55 -3.80
N GLY A 154 27.60 11.28 -4.40
CA GLY A 154 26.79 12.27 -5.08
C GLY A 154 25.60 12.57 -4.19
N SER A 155 25.53 13.80 -3.69
CA SER A 155 24.50 14.32 -2.79
C SER A 155 23.08 14.03 -3.31
N ALA A 156 22.50 12.91 -2.90
CA ALA A 156 21.07 12.70 -2.99
C ALA A 156 20.48 13.22 -1.69
N LEU A 157 19.74 14.33 -1.77
CA LEU A 157 18.77 14.71 -0.74
C LEU A 157 17.97 13.45 -0.33
N PRO A 158 17.66 13.27 0.96
CA PRO A 158 16.89 12.12 1.40
C PRO A 158 15.57 12.11 0.62
N ARG A 159 15.34 11.04 -0.14
CA ARG A 159 14.05 10.81 -0.79
C ARG A 159 13.02 10.71 0.32
N ARG A 160 12.25 11.77 0.53
CA ARG A 160 11.00 11.72 1.30
C ARG A 160 10.22 10.54 0.74
N GLY A 161 10.07 9.49 1.54
CA GLY A 161 8.99 8.52 1.32
C GLY A 161 7.72 9.35 1.29
N VAL A 162 7.03 9.32 0.16
CA VAL A 162 5.73 9.97 0.00
C VAL A 162 4.83 9.31 1.03
N GLY A 163 4.60 10.00 2.15
CA GLY A 163 3.62 9.57 3.14
C GLY A 163 2.32 9.34 2.40
N GLY A 164 1.67 8.21 2.69
CA GLY A 164 0.36 7.89 2.12
C GLY A 164 -0.53 9.12 2.24
N VAL A 165 -0.91 9.69 1.10
CA VAL A 165 -1.89 10.76 1.07
C VAL A 165 -3.19 10.09 1.54
N ILE A 166 -3.63 10.43 2.75
CA ILE A 166 -4.95 10.01 3.23
C ILE A 166 -5.96 10.50 2.20
N ASN A 167 -6.59 9.55 1.49
CA ASN A 167 -7.57 9.86 0.47
C ASN A 167 -8.90 10.16 1.18
N TYR A 168 -9.06 11.39 1.65
CA TYR A 168 -10.27 11.86 2.33
C TYR A 168 -11.55 11.68 1.50
N LYS A 169 -11.41 11.56 0.18
CA LYS A 169 -12.54 11.27 -0.72
C LYS A 169 -13.01 9.83 -0.61
N LEU A 170 -12.08 8.88 -0.49
CA LEU A 170 -12.38 7.47 -0.20
C LEU A 170 -12.98 7.31 1.20
N ILE A 171 -12.47 8.03 2.20
CA ILE A 171 -13.04 8.04 3.56
C ILE A 171 -14.49 8.54 3.54
N GLN A 172 -14.78 9.65 2.85
CA GLN A 172 -16.16 10.16 2.70
C GLN A 172 -17.10 9.17 2.00
N GLN A 173 -16.60 8.45 0.99
CA GLN A 173 -17.39 7.41 0.30
C GLN A 173 -17.71 6.24 1.23
N LEU A 174 -16.71 5.79 1.99
CA LEU A 174 -16.87 4.70 2.96
C LEU A 174 -17.78 5.10 4.13
N GLU A 175 -17.70 6.34 4.63
CA GLU A 175 -18.63 6.86 5.64
C GLU A 175 -20.08 6.97 5.12
N ALA A 176 -20.25 7.33 3.85
CA ALA A 176 -21.58 7.41 3.22
C ALA A 176 -22.20 6.03 2.98
N GLU A 177 -21.38 5.02 2.68
CA GLU A 177 -21.83 3.67 2.34
C GLU A 177 -22.03 2.78 3.59
N TYR A 178 -21.16 2.93 4.60
CA TYR A 178 -21.13 2.03 5.76
C TYR A 178 -21.49 2.70 7.10
N GLY A 179 -21.77 4.01 7.09
CA GLY A 179 -21.95 4.78 8.32
C GLY A 179 -20.63 5.06 9.04
N GLN A 180 -20.71 5.75 10.18
CA GLN A 180 -19.59 6.38 10.86
C GLN A 180 -18.45 5.39 11.20
N LEU A 181 -17.34 5.48 10.47
CA LEU A 181 -16.11 4.76 10.78
C LEU A 181 -15.42 5.49 11.95
N THR A 182 -15.68 5.02 13.17
CA THR A 182 -15.08 5.39 14.46
C THR A 182 -14.28 6.70 14.52
N TYR A 183 -14.95 7.71 15.08
CA TYR A 183 -14.41 8.98 15.56
C TYR A 183 -13.18 8.78 16.48
N VAL A 184 -12.02 9.33 16.09
CA VAL A 184 -11.01 9.74 17.06
C VAL A 184 -11.39 11.17 17.47
N ALA A 185 -11.83 11.36 18.72
CA ALA A 185 -12.36 12.65 19.19
C ALA A 185 -11.35 13.82 19.05
N ASP A 186 -10.06 13.51 18.98
CA ASP A 186 -8.98 14.49 18.88
C ASP A 186 -8.78 15.07 17.48
N ASP A 187 -9.45 14.53 16.44
CA ASP A 187 -9.31 14.99 15.05
C ASP A 187 -10.32 16.08 14.64
N GLU A 188 -11.31 16.40 15.47
CA GLU A 188 -12.33 17.43 15.14
C GLU A 188 -11.71 18.81 14.84
N PRO A 189 -10.73 19.32 15.60
CA PRO A 189 -10.12 20.62 15.30
C PRO A 189 -9.40 20.62 13.95
N ARG A 190 -8.76 19.50 13.60
CA ARG A 190 -8.01 19.36 12.35
C ARG A 190 -8.96 19.24 11.14
N LEU A 191 -10.04 18.48 11.28
CA LEU A 191 -11.08 18.35 10.27
C LEU A 191 -11.84 19.67 10.06
N GLN A 192 -12.03 20.46 11.11
CA GLN A 192 -12.64 21.78 11.01
C GLN A 192 -11.80 22.74 10.16
N THR A 193 -10.47 22.78 10.37
CA THR A 193 -9.55 23.58 9.55
C THR A 193 -9.61 23.19 8.09
N ILE A 194 -9.59 21.88 7.78
CA ILE A 194 -9.67 21.39 6.40
C ILE A 194 -11.03 21.75 5.76
N ARG A 195 -12.12 21.67 6.52
CA ARG A 195 -13.47 22.09 6.05
C ARG A 195 -13.52 23.59 5.74
N GLU A 196 -12.83 24.42 6.51
CA GLU A 196 -12.73 25.86 6.29
C GLU A 196 -11.87 26.19 5.06
N GLU A 197 -10.74 25.50 4.88
CA GLU A 197 -9.85 25.66 3.72
C GLU A 197 -10.48 25.17 2.40
N LEU A 198 -11.30 24.12 2.47
CA LEU A 198 -11.98 23.54 1.30
C LEU A 198 -13.30 24.21 0.94
N ARG A 199 -13.83 25.14 1.76
CA ARG A 199 -15.00 25.93 1.38
C ARG A 199 -14.60 26.94 0.30
N PRO A 200 -15.01 26.76 -0.97
CA PRO A 200 -14.74 27.75 -1.99
C PRO A 200 -15.68 28.94 -1.74
N GLY A 201 -15.13 30.07 -1.30
CA GLY A 201 -15.68 31.42 -1.51
C GLY A 201 -17.21 31.57 -1.46
N LEU A 202 -17.87 31.15 -0.37
CA LEU A 202 -19.22 31.60 -0.04
C LEU A 202 -19.17 32.75 0.98
N CYS A 203 -18.62 33.88 0.53
CA CYS A 203 -18.84 35.26 0.96
C CYS A 203 -18.24 36.09 -0.21
N GLY A 204 -18.97 36.89 -0.99
CA GLY A 204 -20.09 37.73 -0.60
C GLY A 204 -19.54 38.91 0.18
#